data_AF-A0A3S2A955-F1
#
_entry.id   AF-A0A3S2A955-F1
#
_cell.length_a   1.000
_cell.length_b   1.000
_cell.length_c   1.000
_cell.angle_alpha   90.00
_cell.angle_beta   90.00
_cell.angle_gamma   90.00
#
_symmetry.space_group_name_H-M   'P 1'
#
loop_
_entity.id
_entity.type
_entity.pdbx_description
1 polymer ?
#
loop_
_entity_poly.entity_id
_entity_poly.type
_entity_poly.pdbx_seq_one_letter_code
_entity_poly.pdbx_strand_id
1 'polypeptide(L)' 'PSAMDYRNPHVGMGGSDLDREYRNTLTDTALVAATIAAAKA' A
#
# COMPACT_ATOMS: atom_id res chain seq x y z
N PRO A 1 -5.95 -2.22 1.69
CA PRO A 1 -5.50 -2.91 2.93
C PRO A 1 -5.29 -4.41 2.64
N SER A 2 -4.53 -5.13 3.45
CA SER A 2 -4.40 -6.59 3.32
C SER A 2 -5.76 -7.27 3.47
N ALA A 3 -5.99 -8.33 2.68
CA ALA A 3 -7.22 -9.14 2.72
C ALA A 3 -7.18 -10.24 3.81
N MET A 4 -6.16 -10.25 4.67
CA MET A 4 -6.10 -11.21 5.77
C MET A 4 -7.17 -10.93 6.83
N ASP A 5 -8.04 -11.91 7.06
CA ASP A 5 -9.13 -11.84 8.03
C ASP A 5 -8.63 -11.94 9.49
N TYR A 6 -7.55 -12.68 9.72
CA TYR A 6 -6.87 -12.75 11.02
C TYR A 6 -5.54 -12.00 10.99
N ARG A 7 -5.24 -11.27 12.08
CA ARG A 7 -3.99 -10.53 12.25
C ARG A 7 -3.34 -10.89 13.57
N ASN A 8 -2.05 -11.22 13.53
CA ASN A 8 -1.23 -11.33 14.74
C ASN A 8 -0.52 -9.97 14.99
N PRO A 9 -0.90 -9.22 16.03
CA PRO A 9 -0.33 -7.91 16.31
C PRO A 9 1.01 -7.97 17.05
N HIS A 10 1.57 -9.17 17.30
CA HIS A 10 2.80 -9.34 18.09
C HIS A 10 4.03 -9.74 17.25
N VAL A 11 3.86 -9.93 15.94
CA VAL A 11 4.93 -10.36 15.04
C VAL A 11 5.16 -9.30 13.99
N GLY A 12 6.41 -8.87 13.85
CA GLY A 12 6.87 -7.99 12.78
C GLY A 12 8.02 -8.68 12.04
N MET A 13 8.00 -8.63 10.71
CA MET A 13 9.05 -9.24 9.89
C MET A 13 10.25 -8.30 9.73
N GLY A 14 10.07 -7.00 10.00
CA GLY A 14 11.18 -6.06 10.15
C GLY A 14 10.75 -4.68 10.65
N GLY A 15 11.52 -4.07 11.55
CA GLY A 15 11.14 -2.80 12.20
C GLY A 15 10.12 -2.98 13.33
N SER A 16 9.66 -1.88 13.92
CA SER A 16 8.76 -1.87 15.10
C SER A 16 7.30 -1.50 14.79
N ASP A 17 6.99 -1.08 13.56
CA ASP A 17 5.64 -0.78 13.12
C ASP A 17 4.93 -2.07 12.67
N LEU A 18 4.24 -2.72 13.60
CA LEU A 18 3.61 -4.03 13.40
C LEU A 18 2.38 -3.97 12.49
N ASP A 19 1.69 -2.82 12.42
CA ASP A 19 0.56 -2.65 11.50
C ASP A 19 1.01 -2.63 10.04
N ARG A 20 2.28 -2.26 9.77
CA ARG A 20 2.84 -2.24 8.41
C ARG A 20 2.70 -3.59 7.70
N GLU A 21 2.78 -4.70 8.42
CA GLU A 21 2.67 -6.06 7.84
C GLU A 21 1.31 -6.32 7.15
N TYR A 22 0.30 -5.47 7.40
CA TYR A 22 -1.04 -5.60 6.83
C TYR A 22 -1.43 -4.41 5.93
N ARG A 23 -0.48 -3.51 5.62
CA ARG A 23 -0.67 -2.38 4.72
C ARG A 23 0.01 -2.63 3.37
N ASN A 24 -0.71 -2.32 2.30
CA ASN A 24 -0.20 -2.35 0.94
C ASN A 24 -0.20 -0.93 0.39
N THR A 25 0.95 -0.48 -0.09
CA THR A 25 1.06 0.72 -0.92
C THR A 25 1.08 0.27 -2.38
N LEU A 26 0.03 0.62 -3.12
CA LEU A 26 -0.10 0.26 -4.53
C LEU A 26 -0.07 1.51 -5.39
N THR A 27 0.51 1.41 -6.57
CA THR A 27 0.43 2.46 -7.58
C THR A 27 -1.01 2.63 -8.06
N ASP A 28 -1.53 3.86 -7.99
CA ASP A 28 -2.89 4.18 -8.43
C ASP A 28 -2.92 4.43 -9.94
N THR A 29 -3.69 3.62 -10.66
CA THR A 29 -3.79 3.68 -12.12
C THR A 29 -4.44 4.96 -12.63
N ALA A 30 -5.44 5.50 -11.92
CA ALA A 30 -6.11 6.72 -12.31
C ALA A 30 -5.19 7.92 -12.13
N LEU A 31 -4.42 7.96 -11.04
CA LEU A 31 -3.40 8.99 -10.85
C LEU A 31 -2.31 8.91 -11.92
N VAL A 32 -1.83 7.70 -12.27
CA VAL A 32 -0.88 7.53 -13.39
C VAL A 32 -1.47 8.06 -14.70
N ALA A 33 -2.72 7.72 -15.03
CA ALA A 33 -3.37 8.21 -16.24
C ALA A 33 -3.48 9.75 -16.26
N ALA A 34 -3.84 10.35 -15.12
CA ALA A 34 -3.89 11.80 -14.97
C ALA A 34 -2.51 12.45 -15.15
N THR A 35 -1.46 11.87 -14.58
CA THR A 35 -0.08 12.33 -14.77
C THR A 35 0.34 12.27 -16.23
N ILE A 36 0.01 11.19 -16.94
CA ILE A 36 0.30 11.04 -18.38
C ILE A 36 -0.43 12.10 -19.20
N ALA A 37 -1.71 12.35 -18.91
CA ALA A 37 -2.50 13.36 -19.61
C ALA A 37 -1.92 14.77 -19.40
N ALA A 38 -1.56 15.11 -18.17
CA ALA A 38 -0.95 16.39 -17.83
C ALA A 38 0.40 16.59 -18.55
N ALA A 39 1.20 15.55 -18.71
CA ALA A 39 2.48 15.62 -19.39
C ALA A 39 2.38 15.76 -20.93
N LYS A 40 1.21 15.49 -21.52
CA LYS A 40 0.97 15.58 -22.97
C LYS A 40 0.38 16.91 -23.44
N ALA A 41 -0.11 17.75 -22.52
CA ALA A 41 -0.68 19.07 -22.80
C ALA A 41 0.42 20.11 -23.04
#